data_AF-T1KDQ3-F1
#
_entry.id   AF-T1KDQ3-F1
#
_cell.length_a   1.000
_cell.length_b   1.000
_cell.length_c   1.000
_cell.angle_alpha   90.00
_cell.angle_beta   90.00
_cell.angle_gamma   90.00
#
_symmetry.space_group_name_H-M   'P 1'
#
loop_
_entity.id
_entity.type
_entity.pdbx_description
1 polymer ?
#
loop_
_entity_poly.entity_id
_entity_poly.type
_entity_poly.pdbx_seq_one_letter_code
_entity_poly.pdbx_strand_id
1 'polypeptide(L)'
;MLASFILLTFILNFHSSQACFITNCPPGGKRSHGDVDHMRECLRCGPDNRGHCVSPNICCGTEFGCLINNHYSSPCRAENLIPTPCKIPGKLCSSGEGVCTSNGICCNSDGCFNDSTCENDKLSNMQRIFTSD
;
A
#
# COMPACT_ATOMS: atom_id res chain seq x y z
N MET A 1 0.01 32.75 52.86
CA MET A 1 0.78 31.61 52.30
C MET A 1 -0.12 30.52 51.75
N LEU A 2 -1.04 29.94 52.53
CA LEU A 2 -1.94 28.86 52.09
C LEU A 2 -2.74 29.15 50.80
N ALA A 3 -3.33 30.33 50.65
CA ALA A 3 -4.06 30.70 49.43
C ALA A 3 -3.18 30.73 48.16
N SER A 4 -1.92 31.12 48.30
CA SER A 4 -0.95 31.13 47.20
C SER A 4 -0.56 29.71 46.79
N PHE A 5 -0.40 28.81 47.76
CA PHE A 5 -0.15 27.39 47.51
C PHE A 5 -1.32 26.70 46.80
N ILE A 6 -2.57 27.02 47.19
CA ILE A 6 -3.78 26.47 46.55
C ILE A 6 -3.91 26.97 45.11
N LEU A 7 -3.56 28.22 44.84
CA LEU A 7 -3.60 28.78 43.49
C LEU A 7 -2.54 28.13 42.59
N LEU A 8 -1.33 27.91 43.11
CA LEU A 8 -0.24 27.23 42.39
C LEU A 8 -0.59 25.78 42.05
N THR A 9 -1.21 25.03 42.97
CA THR A 9 -1.63 23.66 42.68
C THR A 9 -2.75 23.59 41.66
N PHE A 10 -3.68 24.55 41.65
CA PHE A 10 -4.74 24.62 40.64
C PHE A 10 -4.19 24.89 39.23
N ILE A 11 -3.22 25.80 39.10
CA ILE A 11 -2.60 26.17 37.81
C ILE A 11 -1.79 24.99 37.23
N LEU A 12 -1.11 24.22 38.08
CA LEU A 12 -0.33 23.05 37.66
C LEU A 12 -1.21 21.88 37.20
N ASN A 13 -2.38 21.66 37.83
CA ASN A 13 -3.32 20.62 37.42
C ASN A 13 -4.08 20.95 36.11
N PHE A 14 -4.27 22.23 35.81
CA PHE A 14 -4.90 22.65 34.56
C PHE A 14 -3.97 22.52 33.34
N HIS A 15 -2.65 22.57 33.55
CA HIS A 15 -1.69 22.37 32.46
C HIS A 15 -1.55 20.91 32.03
N SER A 16 -1.76 19.95 32.94
CA SER A 16 -1.68 18.50 32.64
C SER A 16 -2.96 17.93 32.03
N SER A 17 -4.09 18.63 32.11
CA SER A 17 -5.34 18.26 31.44
C SER A 17 -5.37 18.63 29.96
N GLN A 18 -4.33 19.29 29.44
CA GLN A 18 -3.97 19.22 28.02
C GLN A 18 -3.36 17.84 27.71
N ALA A 19 -4.03 16.77 28.14
CA ALA A 19 -3.77 15.44 27.64
C ALA A 19 -3.97 15.52 26.14
N CYS A 20 -2.88 15.28 25.40
CA CYS A 20 -2.79 15.27 23.94
C CYS A 20 -4.10 14.79 23.30
N PHE A 21 -4.94 15.75 22.90
CA PHE A 21 -5.98 15.45 21.94
C PHE A 21 -5.21 15.18 20.65
N ILE A 22 -5.08 13.90 20.28
CA ILE A 22 -4.66 13.54 18.94
C ILE A 22 -5.74 14.11 18.00
N THR A 23 -5.52 15.34 17.56
CA THR A 23 -6.39 16.05 16.61
C THR A 23 -6.15 15.56 15.18
N ASN A 24 -5.04 14.86 14.96
CA ASN A 24 -4.73 14.13 13.73
C ASN A 24 -4.97 12.63 13.92
N CYS A 25 -6.15 12.24 14.38
CA CYS A 25 -6.54 10.84 14.24
C CYS A 25 -6.86 10.61 12.76
N PRO A 26 -6.13 9.75 12.04
CA PRO A 26 -6.52 9.40 10.67
C PRO A 26 -7.95 8.85 10.68
N PRO A 27 -8.75 9.11 9.63
CA PRO A 27 -10.12 8.60 9.56
C PRO A 27 -10.07 7.07 9.54
N GLY A 28 -10.37 6.45 10.69
CA GLY A 28 -10.15 5.01 10.89
C GLY A 28 -10.46 4.57 12.32
N GLY A 29 -11.67 4.86 12.80
CA GLY A 29 -12.18 4.22 14.01
C GLY A 29 -12.41 2.72 13.77
N LYS A 30 -12.37 1.90 14.83
CA LYS A 30 -12.48 0.41 14.83
C LYS A 30 -13.72 -0.20 14.13
N ARG A 31 -14.56 0.61 13.47
CA ARG A 31 -15.82 0.23 12.81
C ARG A 31 -15.99 0.80 11.40
N SER A 32 -14.98 1.46 10.81
CA SER A 32 -15.04 1.77 9.37
C SER A 32 -14.71 0.52 8.55
N HIS A 33 -15.56 -0.51 8.67
CA HIS A 33 -15.68 -1.53 7.65
C HIS A 33 -16.45 -0.88 6.50
N GLY A 34 -15.77 0.03 5.79
CA GLY A 34 -16.24 0.55 4.53
C GLY A 34 -16.34 -0.63 3.58
N ASP A 35 -17.54 -0.77 3.02
CA ASP A 35 -17.91 -1.63 1.91
C ASP A 35 -16.71 -2.19 1.12
N VAL A 36 -16.44 -3.49 1.31
CA VAL A 36 -15.31 -4.22 0.69
C VAL A 36 -15.48 -4.30 -0.83
N ASP A 37 -16.65 -3.93 -1.37
CA ASP A 37 -16.99 -4.05 -2.78
C ASP A 37 -16.41 -2.93 -3.66
N HIS A 38 -15.95 -1.81 -3.08
CA HIS A 38 -15.41 -0.66 -3.83
C HIS A 38 -14.07 -0.15 -3.30
N MET A 39 -13.10 -1.05 -3.08
CA MET A 39 -11.73 -0.66 -2.71
C MET A 39 -11.01 -0.06 -3.91
N ARG A 40 -10.47 1.16 -3.76
CA ARG A 40 -9.72 1.84 -4.83
C ARG A 40 -8.47 1.06 -5.22
N GLU A 41 -8.04 1.20 -6.47
CA GLU A 41 -6.72 0.74 -6.90
C GLU A 41 -5.62 1.64 -6.32
N CYS A 42 -4.46 1.04 -6.02
CA CYS A 42 -3.26 1.81 -5.62
C CYS A 42 -2.75 2.64 -6.81
N LEU A 43 -2.01 3.73 -6.51
CA LEU A 43 -1.51 4.66 -7.51
C LEU A 43 -0.77 3.94 -8.64
N ARG A 44 -0.93 4.47 -9.85
CA ARG A 44 -0.17 4.03 -11.02
C ARG A 44 1.24 4.59 -10.99
N CYS A 45 2.19 3.83 -11.50
CA CYS A 45 3.62 4.16 -11.51
C CYS A 45 4.32 3.50 -12.71
N GLY A 46 5.62 3.76 -12.89
CA GLY A 46 6.39 3.14 -13.97
C GLY A 46 6.31 3.87 -15.31
N PRO A 47 7.05 3.39 -16.32
CA PRO A 47 6.94 3.91 -17.68
C PRO A 47 5.48 3.83 -18.16
N ASP A 48 4.99 4.89 -18.77
CA ASP A 48 3.61 5.04 -19.26
C ASP A 48 2.50 4.81 -18.21
N ASN A 49 2.81 4.87 -16.90
CA ASN A 49 1.87 4.55 -15.81
C ASN A 49 1.23 3.15 -15.94
N ARG A 50 2.00 2.17 -16.46
CA ARG A 50 1.54 0.78 -16.66
C ARG A 50 1.76 -0.13 -15.45
N GLY A 51 2.34 0.38 -14.36
CA GLY A 51 2.50 -0.35 -13.10
C GLY A 51 1.63 0.20 -11.99
N HIS A 52 1.66 -0.50 -10.85
CA HIS A 52 1.01 -0.11 -9.61
C HIS A 52 2.00 -0.10 -8.45
N CYS A 53 1.74 0.79 -7.50
CA CYS A 53 2.49 0.91 -6.27
C CYS A 53 2.15 -0.25 -5.31
N VAL A 54 3.18 -0.98 -4.89
CA VAL A 54 3.07 -2.06 -3.89
C VAL A 54 3.50 -1.57 -2.51
N SER A 55 4.53 -0.73 -2.49
CA SER A 55 5.05 -0.08 -1.29
C SER A 55 5.59 1.31 -1.65
N PRO A 56 5.91 2.17 -0.66
CA PRO A 56 6.36 3.53 -0.91
C PRO A 56 7.58 3.67 -1.82
N ASN A 57 8.38 2.60 -1.97
CA ASN A 57 9.56 2.60 -2.84
C ASN A 57 9.52 1.47 -3.88
N ILE A 58 8.39 0.76 -4.06
CA ILE A 58 8.26 -0.39 -4.97
C ILE A 58 7.13 -0.13 -5.95
N CYS A 59 7.49 -0.10 -7.24
CA CYS A 59 6.56 -0.02 -8.36
C CYS A 59 6.66 -1.28 -9.21
N CYS A 60 5.55 -1.95 -9.49
CA CYS A 60 5.57 -3.16 -10.31
C CYS A 60 4.61 -3.07 -11.49
N GLY A 61 5.03 -3.59 -12.64
CA GLY A 61 4.22 -3.74 -13.84
C GLY A 61 4.51 -5.07 -14.54
N THR A 62 3.52 -5.56 -15.28
CA THR A 62 3.62 -6.84 -15.98
C THR A 62 4.68 -6.82 -17.09
N GLU A 63 4.93 -5.67 -17.72
CA GLU A 63 5.86 -5.54 -18.86
C GLU A 63 7.32 -5.31 -18.43
N PHE A 64 7.56 -4.64 -17.30
CA PHE A 64 8.90 -4.21 -16.86
C PHE A 64 9.33 -4.82 -15.52
N GLY A 65 8.51 -5.70 -14.93
CA GLY A 65 8.79 -6.30 -13.64
C GLY A 65 8.61 -5.33 -12.48
N CYS A 66 9.46 -5.45 -11.46
CA CYS A 66 9.40 -4.62 -10.26
C CYS A 66 10.63 -3.72 -10.12
N LEU A 67 10.36 -2.43 -9.97
CA LEU A 67 11.34 -1.37 -9.79
C LEU A 67 11.36 -0.95 -8.32
N ILE A 68 12.46 -1.29 -7.65
CA ILE A 68 12.67 -1.03 -6.22
C ILE A 68 13.64 0.15 -6.08
N ASN A 69 13.30 1.14 -5.25
CA ASN A 69 14.10 2.36 -5.05
C ASN A 69 14.47 3.09 -6.35
N ASN A 70 13.54 3.15 -7.29
CA ASN A 70 13.74 3.74 -8.61
C ASN A 70 13.00 5.09 -8.71
N HIS A 71 13.38 6.00 -9.62
CA HIS A 71 12.64 7.25 -9.83
C HIS A 71 11.18 6.98 -10.24
N TYR A 72 10.92 5.86 -10.92
CA TYR A 72 9.58 5.43 -11.27
C TYR A 72 8.69 5.06 -10.06
N SER A 73 9.26 4.78 -8.87
CA SER A 73 8.51 4.53 -7.63
C SER A 73 8.34 5.77 -6.74
N SER A 74 8.90 6.92 -7.13
CA SER A 74 8.68 8.21 -6.47
C SER A 74 7.20 8.54 -6.18
N PRO A 75 6.24 8.36 -7.12
CA PRO A 75 4.83 8.64 -6.84
C PRO A 75 4.23 7.73 -5.76
N CYS A 76 4.80 6.55 -5.49
CA CYS A 76 4.26 5.60 -4.52
C CYS A 76 4.34 6.10 -3.08
N ARG A 77 5.19 7.09 -2.77
CA ARG A 77 5.20 7.71 -1.44
C ARG A 77 3.93 8.53 -1.16
N ALA A 78 3.28 9.04 -2.21
CA ALA A 78 2.02 9.77 -2.07
C ALA A 78 0.89 8.85 -1.58
N GLU A 79 1.00 7.54 -1.76
CA GLU A 79 0.05 6.54 -1.23
C GLU A 79 -0.09 6.65 0.30
N ASN A 80 1.00 6.95 1.02
CA ASN A 80 1.00 7.12 2.49
C ASN A 80 0.20 8.34 2.96
N LEU A 81 -0.07 9.30 2.07
CA LEU A 81 -0.84 10.51 2.38
C LEU A 81 -2.34 10.28 2.15
N ILE A 82 -2.72 9.17 1.51
CA ILE A 82 -4.12 8.87 1.18
C ILE A 82 -4.68 7.97 2.28
N PRO A 83 -5.66 8.44 3.06
CA PRO A 83 -6.16 7.71 4.22
C PRO A 83 -7.07 6.53 3.85
N THR A 84 -7.60 6.49 2.62
CA THR A 84 -8.41 5.38 2.12
C THR A 84 -7.51 4.22 1.69
N PRO A 85 -7.76 2.98 2.14
CA PRO A 85 -6.92 1.84 1.77
C PRO A 85 -7.09 1.52 0.27
N CYS A 86 -6.04 0.95 -0.34
CA CYS A 86 -6.06 0.57 -1.76
C CYS A 86 -5.75 -0.92 -1.94
N LYS A 87 -6.14 -1.47 -3.09
CA LYS A 87 -5.82 -2.82 -3.52
C LYS A 87 -4.99 -2.76 -4.80
N ILE A 88 -4.04 -3.68 -4.92
CA ILE A 88 -3.30 -3.90 -6.16
C ILE A 88 -4.09 -4.88 -7.01
N PRO A 89 -4.41 -4.57 -8.27
CA PRO A 89 -5.11 -5.50 -9.15
C PRO A 89 -4.21 -6.71 -9.44
N GLY A 90 -4.73 -7.93 -9.26
CA GLY A 90 -3.98 -9.15 -9.52
C GLY A 90 -4.48 -10.37 -8.76
N LYS A 91 -3.86 -11.52 -9.05
CA LYS A 91 -4.09 -12.79 -8.35
C LYS A 91 -3.24 -12.83 -7.08
N LEU A 92 -3.79 -13.37 -5.99
CA LEU A 92 -3.03 -13.66 -4.77
C LEU A 92 -2.02 -14.78 -5.00
N CYS A 93 -0.84 -14.66 -4.43
CA CYS A 93 0.22 -15.68 -4.52
C CYS A 93 0.02 -16.80 -3.48
N SER A 94 0.87 -17.84 -3.52
CA SER A 94 0.74 -19.00 -2.63
C SER A 94 0.90 -18.67 -1.14
N SER A 95 1.63 -17.61 -0.81
CA SER A 95 1.81 -17.16 0.58
C SER A 95 0.54 -16.56 1.19
N GLY A 96 -0.46 -16.20 0.38
CA GLY A 96 -1.71 -15.56 0.83
C GLY A 96 -1.56 -14.08 1.20
N GLU A 97 -0.35 -13.59 1.44
CA GLU A 97 -0.07 -12.21 1.86
C GLU A 97 0.46 -11.31 0.73
N GLY A 98 0.59 -11.82 -0.49
CA GLY A 98 1.12 -11.05 -1.63
C GLY A 98 0.26 -11.14 -2.88
N VAL A 99 0.53 -10.25 -3.84
CA VAL A 99 -0.13 -10.21 -5.14
C VAL A 99 0.89 -10.45 -6.25
N CYS A 100 0.49 -11.24 -7.25
CA CYS A 100 1.28 -11.46 -8.45
C CYS A 100 1.29 -10.17 -9.27
N THR A 101 2.44 -9.51 -9.35
CA THR A 101 2.60 -8.23 -10.04
C THR A 101 3.26 -8.37 -11.41
N SER A 102 4.04 -9.43 -11.61
CA SER A 102 4.69 -9.76 -12.87
C SER A 102 4.90 -11.27 -12.97
N ASN A 103 5.42 -11.73 -14.11
CA ASN A 103 5.57 -13.15 -14.40
C ASN A 103 6.52 -13.84 -13.40
N GLY A 104 5.99 -14.75 -12.60
CA GLY A 104 6.75 -15.46 -11.57
C GLY A 104 7.17 -14.61 -10.36
N ILE A 105 6.64 -13.38 -10.22
CA ILE A 105 7.00 -12.47 -9.12
C ILE A 105 5.76 -12.16 -8.28
N CYS A 106 5.87 -12.46 -6.99
CA CYS A 106 4.93 -12.08 -5.97
C CYS A 106 5.48 -10.93 -5.13
N CYS A 107 4.66 -9.91 -4.87
CA CYS A 107 5.06 -8.81 -3.99
C CYS A 107 4.05 -8.52 -2.90
N ASN A 108 4.58 -8.12 -1.74
CA ASN A 108 3.85 -7.55 -0.61
C ASN A 108 4.52 -6.22 -0.18
N SER A 109 3.98 -5.57 0.85
CA SER A 109 4.55 -4.37 1.49
C SER A 109 6.01 -4.53 1.90
N ASP A 110 6.41 -5.75 2.28
CA ASP A 110 7.75 -6.04 2.81
C ASP A 110 8.79 -6.26 1.70
N GLY A 111 8.34 -6.65 0.51
CA GLY A 111 9.24 -6.94 -0.60
C GLY A 111 8.62 -7.85 -1.66
N CYS A 112 9.46 -8.21 -2.64
CA CYS A 112 9.11 -9.09 -3.74
C CYS A 112 9.95 -10.36 -3.70
N PHE A 113 9.34 -11.48 -4.02
CA PHE A 113 9.96 -12.80 -4.11
C PHE A 113 9.45 -13.54 -5.34
N ASN A 114 10.23 -14.52 -5.80
CA ASN A 114 9.79 -15.36 -6.91
C ASN A 114 8.78 -16.40 -6.40
N ASP A 115 7.67 -16.54 -7.11
CA ASP A 115 6.62 -17.51 -6.81
C ASP A 115 6.10 -18.10 -8.13
N SER A 116 6.21 -19.43 -8.27
CA SER A 116 5.76 -20.15 -9.47
C SER A 116 4.24 -20.06 -9.69
N THR A 117 3.46 -19.76 -8.65
CA THR A 117 2.00 -19.56 -8.80
C THR A 117 1.62 -18.29 -9.55
N CYS A 118 2.59 -17.38 -9.71
CA CYS A 118 2.50 -16.14 -10.48
C CYS A 118 3.07 -16.27 -11.90
N GLU A 119 3.61 -17.44 -12.28
CA GLU A 119 3.96 -17.70 -13.67
C GLU A 119 2.68 -17.73 -14.50
N ASN A 120 2.66 -16.92 -15.56
CA ASN A 120 1.61 -16.97 -16.54
C ASN A 120 1.83 -18.23 -17.39
N ASP A 121 0.83 -19.11 -17.46
CA ASP A 121 0.75 -20.19 -18.45
C ASP A 121 0.71 -19.69 -19.92
N LYS A 122 0.91 -18.39 -20.16
CA LYS A 122 0.92 -17.77 -21.48
C LYS A 122 2.14 -18.09 -22.34
N LEU A 123 3.09 -18.90 -21.85
CA LEU A 123 4.06 -19.60 -22.71
C LEU A 123 3.62 -21.01 -23.13
N SER A 124 2.36 -21.38 -22.92
CA SER A 124 1.76 -22.59 -23.53
C SER A 124 0.78 -22.29 -24.68
N ASN A 125 0.52 -21.02 -25.00
CA ASN A 125 -0.46 -20.62 -26.03
C ASN A 125 0.02 -19.57 -27.05
N MET A 126 1.33 -19.47 -27.27
CA MET A 126 1.89 -18.94 -28.52
C MET A 126 2.67 -20.05 -29.28
N GLN A 127 2.14 -21.27 -29.25
CA GLN A 127 2.62 -22.37 -30.10
C GLN A 127 1.49 -23.08 -30.84
N ARG A 128 0.37 -22.40 -31.11
CA ARG A 128 -0.60 -22.87 -32.11
C ARG A 128 -1.19 -21.67 -32.85
N ILE A 129 -1.14 -21.73 -34.18
CA ILE A 129 -1.65 -20.78 -35.18
C ILE A 129 -0.63 -19.70 -35.61
N PHE A 130 0.42 -20.13 -36.31
CA PHE A 130 0.66 -19.77 -37.72
C PHE A 130 1.36 -20.95 -38.40
N THR A 131 0.59 -22.03 -38.64
CA THR A 131 0.76 -22.83 -39.84
C THR A 131 -0.44 -22.49 -40.70
N SER A 132 -0.24 -21.68 -41.73
CA SER A 132 -1.18 -21.51 -42.83
C SER A 132 -0.32 -21.51 -44.09
N ASP A 133 -0.36 -22.66 -44.76
CA ASP A 133 -0.05 -22.97 -46.16
C ASP A 133 1.13 -22.23 -46.85
#